data_AF-A0A1F4DF99-F1
#
_entry.id   AF-A0A1F4DF99-F1
#
_cell.length_a   1.000
_cell.length_b   1.000
_cell.length_c   1.000
_cell.angle_alpha   90.00
_cell.angle_beta   90.00
_cell.angle_gamma   90.00
#
_symmetry.space_group_name_H-M   'P 1'
#
loop_
_entity.id
_entity.type
_entity.pdbx_description
1 polymer ?
#
loop_
_entity_poly.entity_id
_entity_poly.type
_entity_poly.pdbx_seq_one_letter_code
_entity_poly.pdbx_strand_id
1 'polypeptide(L)'
;ERAEVAAAYRQASARFADILEVLVQELAQLRTPLGEAYPLLRGPVARRMLAACWPYRAIYITPMAAVAGAAADEILQAMLHERKLLKAYVNNGGDIALHLAQDNALTLGVVNNADHPAIDATVTLSPSMPVRGLATSGWRGRSQSLGIADAVTVFAADAAAADAAATMVANAVDVEHPAISRRPARALRADSDLGDLPVTVAVDALPAPARDEALASGCARAKELQQRGLIFATYLALQGEVRAVLPAGTLVGQTVCRTAGG
;
A
#
# COMPACT_ATOMS: atom_id res chain seq x y z
N GLU A 1 -19.79 -19.85 14.60
CA GLU A 1 -18.56 -19.52 13.84
C GLU A 1 -18.65 -19.86 12.35
N ARG A 2 -18.72 -21.13 11.91
CA ARG A 2 -18.80 -21.47 10.47
C ARG A 2 -19.96 -20.78 9.71
N ALA A 3 -21.12 -20.64 10.35
CA ALA A 3 -22.26 -19.93 9.77
C ALA A 3 -22.02 -18.42 9.58
N GLU A 4 -21.30 -17.78 10.51
CA GLU A 4 -20.90 -16.37 10.40
C GLU A 4 -19.93 -16.16 9.22
N VAL A 5 -18.93 -17.04 9.10
CA VAL A 5 -17.96 -17.00 7.98
C VAL A 5 -18.67 -17.21 6.65
N ALA A 6 -19.58 -18.18 6.55
CA ALA A 6 -20.34 -18.41 5.33
C ALA A 6 -21.26 -17.23 4.97
N ALA A 7 -21.84 -16.55 5.96
CA ALA A 7 -22.63 -15.33 5.74
C ALA A 7 -21.74 -14.17 5.26
N ALA A 8 -20.59 -13.96 5.88
CA ALA A 8 -19.61 -12.94 5.49
C ALA A 8 -19.16 -13.13 4.03
N TYR A 9 -18.88 -14.37 3.60
CA TYR A 9 -18.54 -14.63 2.20
C TYR A 9 -19.68 -14.34 1.23
N ARG A 10 -20.94 -14.65 1.59
CA ARG A 10 -22.08 -14.29 0.74
C ARG A 10 -22.22 -12.77 0.61
N GLN A 11 -22.01 -12.02 1.70
CA GLN A 11 -22.02 -10.56 1.68
C GLN A 11 -20.90 -9.98 0.83
N ALA A 12 -19.68 -10.54 0.94
CA ALA A 12 -18.56 -10.17 0.09
C ALA A 12 -18.86 -10.40 -1.39
N SER A 13 -19.34 -11.59 -1.76
CA SER A 13 -19.68 -11.91 -3.15
C SER A 13 -20.79 -11.03 -3.70
N ALA A 14 -21.82 -10.75 -2.92
CA ALA A 14 -22.90 -9.85 -3.31
C ALA A 14 -22.38 -8.43 -3.55
N ARG A 15 -21.48 -7.94 -2.68
CA ARG A 15 -20.90 -6.59 -2.83
C ARG A 15 -19.88 -6.49 -3.96
N PHE A 16 -19.15 -7.57 -4.23
CA PHE A 16 -18.17 -7.59 -5.31
C PHE A 16 -18.83 -7.52 -6.69
N ALA A 17 -20.09 -7.92 -6.81
CA ALA A 17 -20.81 -8.00 -8.08
C ALA A 17 -20.94 -6.65 -8.81
N ASP A 18 -21.05 -5.52 -8.08
CA ASP A 18 -21.27 -4.19 -8.66
C ASP A 18 -20.12 -3.21 -8.44
N ILE A 19 -19.07 -3.59 -7.70
CA ILE A 19 -18.00 -2.67 -7.28
C ILE A 19 -17.29 -2.01 -8.46
N LEU A 20 -16.98 -2.78 -9.51
CA LEU A 20 -16.29 -2.29 -10.70
C LEU A 20 -17.21 -1.44 -11.58
N GLU A 21 -18.47 -1.84 -11.72
CA GLU A 21 -19.46 -1.10 -12.50
C GLU A 21 -19.65 0.31 -11.92
N VAL A 22 -19.82 0.41 -10.60
CA VAL A 22 -19.95 1.70 -9.90
C VAL A 22 -18.67 2.53 -10.05
N LEU A 23 -17.50 1.91 -9.93
CA LEU A 23 -16.23 2.64 -9.99
C LEU A 23 -15.93 3.20 -11.39
N VAL A 24 -16.26 2.43 -12.44
CA VAL A 24 -16.03 2.84 -13.84
C VAL A 24 -16.85 4.09 -14.21
N GLN A 25 -18.02 4.29 -13.59
CA GLN A 25 -18.83 5.50 -13.80
C GLN A 25 -18.10 6.78 -13.40
N GLU A 26 -17.11 6.70 -12.50
CA GLU A 26 -16.36 7.84 -11.99
C GLU A 26 -14.89 7.85 -12.46
N LEU A 27 -14.50 6.91 -13.34
CA LEU A 27 -13.11 6.65 -13.71
C LEU A 27 -12.37 7.87 -14.25
N ALA A 28 -13.02 8.69 -15.07
CA ALA A 28 -12.40 9.89 -15.63
C ALA A 28 -11.94 10.87 -14.53
N GLN A 29 -12.76 11.06 -13.49
CA GLN A 29 -12.42 11.90 -12.35
C GLN A 29 -11.35 11.22 -11.47
N LEU A 30 -11.45 9.90 -11.28
CA LEU A 30 -10.48 9.13 -10.48
C LEU A 30 -9.08 9.12 -11.09
N ARG A 31 -8.95 9.28 -12.42
CA ARG A 31 -7.66 9.41 -13.12
C ARG A 31 -7.16 10.85 -13.21
N THR A 32 -7.90 11.82 -12.69
CA THR A 32 -7.48 13.23 -12.70
C THR A 32 -6.56 13.51 -11.50
N PRO A 33 -5.41 14.17 -11.71
CA PRO A 33 -4.55 14.61 -10.61
C PRO A 33 -5.31 15.49 -9.61
N LEU A 34 -5.10 15.24 -8.32
CA LEU A 34 -5.68 16.06 -7.27
C LEU A 34 -4.98 17.43 -7.21
N GLY A 35 -5.76 18.47 -6.92
CA GLY A 35 -5.30 19.84 -6.71
C GLY A 35 -6.03 20.48 -5.52
N GLU A 36 -6.19 21.80 -5.53
CA GLU A 36 -6.81 22.55 -4.41
C GLU A 36 -8.31 22.27 -4.24
N ALA A 37 -9.03 21.98 -5.33
CA ALA A 37 -10.46 21.72 -5.31
C ALA A 37 -10.76 20.26 -4.97
N TYR A 38 -11.55 20.01 -3.91
CA TYR A 38 -11.97 18.67 -3.52
C TYR A 38 -13.04 18.13 -4.49
N PRO A 39 -12.75 17.07 -5.28
CA PRO A 39 -13.71 16.53 -6.25
C PRO A 39 -14.96 15.95 -5.59
N LEU A 40 -16.10 16.04 -6.28
CA LEU A 40 -17.34 15.43 -5.81
C LEU A 40 -17.50 14.02 -6.38
N LEU A 41 -17.05 13.03 -5.61
CA LEU A 41 -17.26 11.61 -5.90
C LEU A 41 -18.42 11.05 -5.06
N ARG A 42 -19.20 10.14 -5.66
CA ARG A 42 -20.44 9.60 -5.07
C ARG A 42 -20.27 8.19 -4.54
N GLY A 43 -19.62 7.32 -5.31
CA GLY A 43 -19.43 5.92 -4.97
C GLY A 43 -18.63 5.74 -3.67
N PRO A 44 -18.98 4.75 -2.83
CA PRO A 44 -18.30 4.57 -1.54
C PRO A 44 -16.82 4.23 -1.69
N VAL A 45 -16.43 3.47 -2.73
CA VAL A 45 -15.03 3.18 -3.05
C VAL A 45 -14.31 4.44 -3.53
N ALA A 46 -14.89 5.16 -4.50
CA ALA A 46 -14.35 6.40 -5.05
C ALA A 46 -14.11 7.46 -3.95
N ARG A 47 -15.05 7.60 -3.01
CA ARG A 47 -14.91 8.50 -1.85
C ARG A 47 -13.77 8.09 -0.91
N ARG A 48 -13.57 6.79 -0.66
CA ARG A 48 -12.42 6.31 0.13
C ARG A 48 -11.10 6.58 -0.58
N MET A 49 -11.03 6.32 -1.88
CA MET A 49 -9.84 6.60 -2.70
C MET A 49 -9.46 8.09 -2.61
N LEU A 50 -10.44 8.98 -2.79
CA LEU A 50 -10.21 10.41 -2.69
C LEU A 50 -9.77 10.83 -1.28
N ALA A 51 -10.45 10.34 -0.23
CA ALA A 51 -10.07 10.66 1.15
C ALA A 51 -8.63 10.22 1.48
N ALA A 52 -8.22 9.03 1.01
CA ALA A 52 -6.87 8.51 1.19
C ALA A 52 -5.81 9.31 0.42
N CYS A 53 -6.10 9.75 -0.80
CA CYS A 53 -5.15 10.48 -1.64
C CYS A 53 -5.08 11.99 -1.34
N TRP A 54 -6.15 12.57 -0.79
CA TRP A 54 -6.26 14.02 -0.56
C TRP A 54 -5.13 14.66 0.26
N PRO A 55 -4.57 14.00 1.32
CA PRO A 55 -3.45 14.54 2.08
C PRO A 55 -2.17 14.76 1.27
N TYR A 56 -2.05 14.15 0.08
CA TYR A 56 -0.86 14.18 -0.77
C TYR A 56 -0.98 15.13 -1.97
N ARG A 57 -2.13 15.80 -2.16
CA ARG A 57 -2.47 16.66 -3.31
C ARG A 57 -1.49 17.80 -3.64
N ALA A 58 -0.55 18.11 -2.76
CA ALA A 58 0.50 19.11 -3.00
C ALA A 58 1.57 18.61 -3.99
N ILE A 59 1.61 17.30 -4.25
CA ILE A 59 2.40 16.66 -5.29
C ILE A 59 1.49 15.81 -6.18
N TYR A 60 2.03 15.33 -7.29
CA TYR A 60 1.26 14.54 -8.22
C TYR A 60 0.73 13.26 -7.55
N ILE A 61 -0.58 13.10 -7.54
CA ILE A 61 -1.31 11.89 -7.15
C ILE A 61 -2.69 11.93 -7.78
N THR A 62 -3.21 10.76 -8.14
CA THR A 62 -4.62 10.59 -8.52
C THR A 62 -5.30 9.68 -7.49
N PRO A 63 -6.64 9.71 -7.35
CA PRO A 63 -7.37 8.71 -6.59
C PRO A 63 -7.01 7.25 -6.93
N MET A 64 -6.53 6.96 -8.16
CA MET A 64 -6.13 5.60 -8.54
C MET A 64 -5.05 4.98 -7.65
N ALA A 65 -4.24 5.79 -6.96
CA ALA A 65 -3.21 5.32 -6.03
C ALA A 65 -3.75 4.61 -4.77
N ALA A 66 -5.07 4.60 -4.56
CA ALA A 66 -5.72 3.94 -3.42
C ALA A 66 -6.77 2.90 -3.85
N VAL A 67 -6.84 2.57 -5.15
CA VAL A 67 -7.94 1.76 -5.71
C VAL A 67 -8.03 0.37 -5.08
N ALA A 68 -6.87 -0.28 -4.88
CA ALA A 68 -6.83 -1.66 -4.44
C ALA A 68 -7.17 -1.75 -2.95
N GLY A 69 -6.59 -0.85 -2.15
CA GLY A 69 -6.90 -0.69 -0.73
C GLY A 69 -8.36 -0.31 -0.47
N ALA A 70 -8.89 0.68 -1.20
CA ALA A 70 -10.28 1.11 -1.03
C ALA A 70 -11.29 0.02 -1.39
N ALA A 71 -10.99 -0.80 -2.41
CA ALA A 71 -11.81 -1.96 -2.74
C ALA A 71 -11.75 -3.03 -1.64
N ALA A 72 -10.56 -3.29 -1.08
CA ALA A 72 -10.39 -4.22 0.04
C ALA A 72 -11.19 -3.76 1.28
N ASP A 73 -11.13 -2.47 1.62
CA ASP A 73 -11.91 -1.87 2.71
C ASP A 73 -13.41 -2.04 2.48
N GLU A 74 -13.90 -1.78 1.26
CA GLU A 74 -15.33 -1.91 0.94
C GLU A 74 -15.84 -3.35 1.11
N ILE A 75 -15.08 -4.34 0.62
CA ILE A 75 -15.44 -5.75 0.77
C ILE A 75 -15.38 -6.17 2.24
N LEU A 76 -14.37 -5.72 2.99
CA LEU A 76 -14.28 -6.03 4.41
C LEU A 76 -15.49 -5.46 5.16
N GLN A 77 -15.89 -4.22 4.88
CA GLN A 77 -17.08 -3.62 5.51
C GLN A 77 -18.35 -4.43 5.22
N ALA A 78 -18.52 -4.92 3.98
CA ALA A 78 -19.63 -5.80 3.65
C ALA A 78 -19.59 -7.12 4.42
N MET A 79 -18.41 -7.74 4.56
CA MET A 79 -18.20 -8.96 5.36
C MET A 79 -18.52 -8.78 6.84
N LEU A 80 -18.35 -7.57 7.38
CA LEU A 80 -18.59 -7.30 8.81
C LEU A 80 -20.03 -6.90 9.11
N HIS A 81 -20.84 -6.59 8.10
CA HIS A 81 -22.19 -6.10 8.29
C HIS A 81 -23.07 -7.12 9.04
N GLU A 82 -23.48 -6.75 10.25
CA GLU A 82 -24.25 -7.59 11.17
C GLU A 82 -23.59 -8.94 11.49
N ARG A 83 -22.25 -9.05 11.35
CA ARG A 83 -21.50 -10.27 11.63
C ARG A 83 -20.70 -10.18 12.92
N LYS A 84 -20.38 -11.34 13.50
CA LYS A 84 -19.50 -11.46 14.68
C LYS A 84 -18.26 -12.29 14.33
N LEU A 85 -17.33 -11.69 13.59
CA LEU A 85 -16.06 -12.32 13.19
C LEU A 85 -14.97 -12.00 14.22
N LEU A 86 -14.20 -13.02 14.61
CA LEU A 86 -13.02 -12.85 15.47
C LEU A 86 -11.87 -12.20 14.70
N LYS A 87 -11.65 -12.66 13.47
CA LYS A 87 -10.65 -12.16 12.53
C LYS A 87 -11.20 -12.23 11.12
N ALA A 88 -10.93 -11.22 10.31
CA ALA A 88 -11.18 -11.24 8.87
C ALA A 88 -10.13 -10.38 8.16
N TYR A 89 -9.82 -10.71 6.92
CA TYR A 89 -9.02 -9.85 6.06
C TYR A 89 -9.44 -10.01 4.60
N VAL A 90 -9.23 -8.97 3.82
CA VAL A 90 -9.42 -8.95 2.37
C VAL A 90 -8.11 -8.50 1.77
N ASN A 91 -7.51 -9.32 0.89
CA ASN A 91 -6.26 -9.03 0.21
C ASN A 91 -6.52 -8.81 -1.29
N ASN A 92 -6.22 -7.61 -1.78
CA ASN A 92 -6.31 -7.24 -3.20
C ASN A 92 -4.93 -7.17 -3.88
N GLY A 93 -4.15 -8.24 -3.69
CA GLY A 93 -2.83 -8.44 -4.27
C GLY A 93 -1.76 -7.46 -3.79
N GLY A 94 -1.67 -7.35 -2.46
CA GLY A 94 -0.70 -6.53 -1.73
C GLY A 94 -1.37 -5.60 -0.72
N ASP A 95 -2.60 -5.18 -1.04
CA ASP A 95 -3.39 -4.24 -0.25
C ASP A 95 -4.41 -5.00 0.60
N ILE A 96 -4.26 -4.90 1.91
CA ILE A 96 -4.94 -5.75 2.88
C ILE A 96 -5.74 -4.89 3.85
N ALA A 97 -7.06 -5.02 3.80
CA ALA A 97 -7.94 -4.55 4.86
C ALA A 97 -8.12 -5.69 5.89
N LEU A 98 -8.08 -5.39 7.19
CA LEU A 98 -8.24 -6.40 8.24
C LEU A 98 -9.14 -5.95 9.39
N HIS A 99 -9.79 -6.94 10.00
CA HIS A 99 -10.57 -6.83 11.22
C HIS A 99 -10.02 -7.78 12.27
N LEU A 100 -9.86 -7.27 13.49
CA LEU A 100 -9.44 -8.02 14.67
C LEU A 100 -10.38 -7.67 15.84
N ALA A 101 -11.13 -8.67 16.30
CA ALA A 101 -11.86 -8.57 17.56
C ALA A 101 -10.88 -8.53 18.75
N GLN A 102 -11.39 -8.15 19.93
CA GLN A 102 -10.60 -8.17 21.16
C GLN A 102 -9.94 -9.54 21.39
N ASP A 103 -8.75 -9.54 21.98
CA ASP A 103 -7.94 -10.73 22.29
C ASP A 103 -7.48 -11.57 21.09
N ASN A 104 -7.64 -11.07 19.86
CA ASN A 104 -7.21 -11.75 18.64
C ASN A 104 -6.02 -11.05 17.99
N ALA A 105 -4.97 -11.81 17.68
CA ALA A 105 -3.82 -11.32 16.92
C ALA A 105 -3.73 -11.94 15.53
N LEU A 106 -3.04 -11.24 14.62
CA LEU A 106 -2.73 -11.69 13.27
C LEU A 106 -1.25 -11.43 12.98
N THR A 107 -0.52 -12.49 12.61
CA THR A 107 0.85 -12.40 12.14
C THR A 107 0.88 -12.41 10.62
N LEU A 108 1.61 -11.47 10.05
CA LEU A 108 1.75 -11.23 8.62
C LEU A 108 3.21 -11.41 8.23
N GLY A 109 3.45 -11.99 7.05
CA GLY A 109 4.76 -12.00 6.41
C GLY A 109 4.89 -10.83 5.45
N VAL A 110 6.04 -10.15 5.49
CA VAL A 110 6.45 -9.16 4.48
C VAL A 110 7.31 -9.90 3.45
N VAL A 111 7.03 -9.63 2.17
CA VAL A 111 7.72 -10.25 1.03
C VAL A 111 8.25 -9.13 0.14
N ASN A 112 9.55 -9.11 -0.09
CA ASN A 112 10.25 -8.09 -0.88
C ASN A 112 10.13 -8.34 -2.38
N ASN A 113 9.98 -9.61 -2.78
CA ASN A 113 9.91 -10.01 -4.18
C ASN A 113 8.77 -11.01 -4.39
N ALA A 114 7.71 -10.57 -5.06
CA ALA A 114 6.54 -11.42 -5.34
C ALA A 114 6.84 -12.55 -6.34
N ASP A 115 7.83 -12.38 -7.23
CA ASP A 115 8.23 -13.40 -8.21
C ASP A 115 9.07 -14.52 -7.55
N HIS A 116 9.73 -14.21 -6.44
CA HIS A 116 10.51 -15.14 -5.62
C HIS A 116 10.12 -15.02 -4.15
N PRO A 117 8.92 -15.51 -3.78
CA PRO A 117 8.34 -15.23 -2.48
C PRO A 117 9.13 -15.93 -1.35
N ALA A 118 9.71 -15.12 -0.47
CA ALA A 118 10.29 -15.53 0.81
C ALA A 118 9.80 -14.58 1.91
N ILE A 119 9.71 -15.06 3.15
CA ILE A 119 9.35 -14.19 4.28
C ILE A 119 10.59 -13.42 4.70
N ASP A 120 10.65 -12.14 4.33
CA ASP A 120 11.75 -11.23 4.65
C ASP A 120 11.61 -10.63 6.05
N ALA A 121 10.38 -10.48 6.54
CA ALA A 121 10.07 -10.05 7.89
C ALA A 121 8.70 -10.57 8.34
N THR A 122 8.47 -10.59 9.66
CA THR A 122 7.17 -10.89 10.24
C THR A 122 6.69 -9.74 11.12
N VAL A 123 5.39 -9.48 11.08
CA VAL A 123 4.75 -8.45 11.91
C VAL A 123 3.50 -9.04 12.56
N THR A 124 3.38 -8.91 13.88
CA THR A 124 2.20 -9.34 14.62
C THR A 124 1.37 -8.13 15.01
N LEU A 125 0.13 -8.08 14.52
CA LEU A 125 -0.84 -7.05 14.83
C LEU A 125 -1.77 -7.51 15.96
N SER A 126 -1.99 -6.62 16.92
CA SER A 126 -2.97 -6.78 18.00
C SER A 126 -4.13 -5.78 17.85
N PRO A 127 -5.28 -6.02 18.49
CA PRO A 127 -6.43 -5.12 18.39
C PRO A 127 -6.15 -3.73 18.98
N SER A 128 -5.20 -3.63 19.92
CA SER A 128 -4.74 -2.38 20.54
C SER A 128 -3.93 -1.48 19.61
N MET A 129 -3.41 -2.01 18.49
CA MET A 129 -2.77 -1.18 17.47
C MET A 129 -3.83 -0.50 16.61
N PRO A 130 -3.60 0.75 16.15
CA PRO A 130 -4.54 1.47 15.29
C PRO A 130 -4.53 0.96 13.83
N VAL A 131 -3.77 -0.09 13.52
CA VAL A 131 -3.61 -0.61 12.16
C VAL A 131 -4.79 -1.49 11.76
N ARG A 132 -5.51 -1.10 10.70
CA ARG A 132 -6.52 -1.96 10.03
C ARG A 132 -6.31 -2.07 8.52
N GLY A 133 -5.24 -1.46 8.00
CA GLY A 133 -4.84 -1.58 6.61
C GLY A 133 -3.35 -1.75 6.43
N LEU A 134 -2.99 -2.48 5.39
CA LEU A 134 -1.63 -2.60 4.89
C LEU A 134 -1.62 -2.49 3.38
N ALA A 135 -0.51 -2.04 2.82
CA ALA A 135 -0.29 -2.02 1.38
C ALA A 135 1.19 -2.18 1.09
N THR A 136 1.51 -2.77 -0.06
CA THR A 136 2.90 -2.91 -0.52
C THR A 136 3.06 -2.36 -1.93
N SER A 137 3.97 -1.40 -2.09
CA SER A 137 4.29 -0.78 -3.38
C SER A 137 5.79 -0.93 -3.68
N GLY A 138 6.13 -1.00 -4.96
CA GLY A 138 7.51 -1.19 -5.41
C GLY A 138 7.59 -1.20 -6.94
N TRP A 139 8.77 -0.95 -7.50
CA TRP A 139 8.93 -0.82 -8.96
C TRP A 139 8.72 -2.14 -9.72
N ARG A 140 8.90 -3.28 -9.05
CA ARG A 140 8.62 -4.63 -9.57
C ARG A 140 7.16 -5.05 -9.39
N GLY A 141 6.35 -4.21 -8.75
CA GLY A 141 4.94 -4.48 -8.51
C GLY A 141 4.10 -4.40 -9.78
N ARG A 142 2.80 -4.69 -9.63
CA ARG A 142 1.82 -4.60 -10.71
C ARG A 142 1.48 -3.15 -11.10
N SER A 143 1.84 -2.19 -10.24
CA SER A 143 1.60 -0.76 -10.43
C SER A 143 2.90 -0.07 -10.86
N GLN A 144 2.78 0.89 -11.77
CA GLN A 144 3.93 1.69 -12.23
C GLN A 144 4.39 2.61 -11.09
N SER A 145 5.68 2.59 -10.77
CA SER A 145 6.30 3.40 -9.71
C SER A 145 7.32 4.38 -10.30
N LEU A 146 7.47 5.55 -9.67
CA LEU A 146 8.48 6.56 -10.02
C LEU A 146 9.82 6.27 -9.33
N GLY A 147 9.76 5.72 -8.12
CA GLY A 147 10.93 5.37 -7.32
C GLY A 147 11.49 4.00 -7.67
N ILE A 148 12.43 3.54 -6.85
CA ILE A 148 13.23 2.34 -7.11
C ILE A 148 13.14 1.29 -6.00
N ALA A 149 12.29 1.47 -4.99
CA ALA A 149 12.12 0.47 -3.93
C ALA A 149 11.63 -0.86 -4.48
N ASP A 150 12.26 -1.96 -4.08
CA ASP A 150 11.78 -3.31 -4.40
C ASP A 150 10.43 -3.56 -3.71
N ALA A 151 10.34 -3.16 -2.44
CA ALA A 151 9.10 -3.18 -1.67
C ALA A 151 9.10 -2.09 -0.60
N VAL A 152 7.93 -1.45 -0.44
CA VAL A 152 7.59 -0.59 0.69
C VAL A 152 6.24 -1.05 1.21
N THR A 153 6.22 -1.58 2.44
CA THR A 153 5.00 -2.00 3.12
C THR A 153 4.62 -0.94 4.15
N VAL A 154 3.43 -0.35 4.00
CA VAL A 154 2.88 0.64 4.94
C VAL A 154 1.79 0.02 5.79
N PHE A 155 1.73 0.43 7.05
CA PHE A 155 0.70 0.07 8.02
C PHE A 155 -0.09 1.33 8.38
N ALA A 156 -1.41 1.33 8.16
CA ALA A 156 -2.26 2.50 8.37
C ALA A 156 -3.63 2.13 8.98
N ALA A 157 -4.44 3.16 9.23
CA ALA A 157 -5.77 3.02 9.85
C ALA A 157 -6.77 2.25 8.98
N ASP A 158 -6.58 2.23 7.66
CA ASP A 158 -7.37 1.48 6.68
C ASP A 158 -6.51 1.17 5.44
N ALA A 159 -6.99 0.28 4.57
CA ALA A 159 -6.19 -0.20 3.44
C ALA A 159 -6.04 0.88 2.36
N ALA A 160 -7.06 1.71 2.13
CA ALA A 160 -6.98 2.83 1.18
C ALA A 160 -5.86 3.82 1.56
N ALA A 161 -5.77 4.21 2.84
CA ALA A 161 -4.71 5.09 3.34
C ALA A 161 -3.34 4.43 3.23
N ALA A 162 -3.24 3.13 3.52
CA ALA A 162 -2.01 2.38 3.37
C ALA A 162 -1.54 2.35 1.91
N ASP A 163 -2.44 2.10 0.95
CA ASP A 163 -2.17 2.00 -0.51
C ASP A 163 -1.62 3.31 -1.07
N ALA A 164 -2.32 4.42 -0.81
CA ALA A 164 -1.85 5.75 -1.19
C ALA A 164 -0.47 6.05 -0.57
N ALA A 165 -0.32 5.81 0.74
CA ALA A 165 0.93 6.09 1.44
C ALA A 165 2.10 5.21 0.95
N ALA A 166 1.86 3.94 0.65
CA ALA A 166 2.86 3.01 0.13
C ALA A 166 3.37 3.51 -1.21
N THR A 167 2.47 3.97 -2.09
CA THR A 167 2.84 4.63 -3.35
C THR A 167 3.70 5.86 -3.11
N MET A 168 3.32 6.73 -2.17
CA MET A 168 4.07 7.96 -1.89
C MET A 168 5.46 7.72 -1.30
N VAL A 169 5.60 6.72 -0.42
CA VAL A 169 6.89 6.38 0.17
C VAL A 169 7.76 5.62 -0.82
N ALA A 170 7.21 4.69 -1.61
CA ALA A 170 7.94 3.97 -2.65
C ALA A 170 8.49 4.93 -3.71
N ASN A 171 7.70 5.93 -4.13
CA ASN A 171 8.15 6.98 -5.05
C ASN A 171 9.26 7.87 -4.45
N ALA A 172 9.33 7.99 -3.11
CA ALA A 172 10.37 8.77 -2.44
C ALA A 172 11.66 7.98 -2.21
N VAL A 173 11.64 6.65 -2.32
CA VAL A 173 12.86 5.84 -2.38
C VAL A 173 13.45 6.00 -3.76
N ASP A 174 14.35 6.97 -3.91
CA ASP A 174 14.91 7.33 -5.20
C ASP A 174 16.30 8.00 -5.08
N VAL A 175 17.08 7.89 -6.16
CA VAL A 175 18.39 8.53 -6.35
C VAL A 175 18.65 8.67 -7.85
N GLU A 176 19.38 9.72 -8.26
CA GLU A 176 19.84 9.85 -9.64
C GLU A 176 21.05 8.95 -9.88
N HIS A 177 20.91 7.92 -10.72
CA HIS A 177 21.99 6.99 -11.03
C HIS A 177 21.82 6.35 -12.42
N PRO A 178 22.90 6.17 -13.21
CA PRO A 178 22.83 5.59 -14.57
C PRO A 178 22.34 4.14 -14.62
N ALA A 179 22.33 3.44 -13.48
CA ALA A 179 21.78 2.08 -13.34
C ALA A 179 20.23 2.05 -13.34
N ILE A 180 19.58 3.22 -13.31
CA ILE A 180 18.12 3.33 -13.24
C ILE A 180 17.60 3.75 -14.62
N SER A 181 16.79 2.89 -15.22
CA SER A 181 16.14 3.17 -16.49
C SER A 181 14.69 3.58 -16.25
N ARG A 182 14.27 4.69 -16.87
CA ARG A 182 12.92 5.21 -16.79
C ARG A 182 12.31 5.45 -18.16
N ARG A 183 10.98 5.33 -18.25
CA ARG A 183 10.20 5.64 -19.45
C ARG A 183 8.91 6.37 -19.06
N PRO A 184 8.31 7.18 -19.95
CA PRO A 184 6.98 7.73 -19.71
C PRO A 184 5.98 6.61 -19.41
N ALA A 185 5.16 6.77 -18.37
CA ALA A 185 4.18 5.76 -17.98
C ALA A 185 3.26 5.33 -19.14
N ARG A 186 2.83 6.29 -19.95
CA ARG A 186 2.01 6.06 -21.14
C ARG A 186 2.68 5.21 -22.23
N ALA A 187 4.02 5.17 -22.27
CA ALA A 187 4.76 4.35 -23.22
C ALA A 187 4.75 2.86 -22.87
N LEU A 188 4.37 2.51 -21.63
CA LEU A 188 4.19 1.13 -21.16
C LEU A 188 2.71 0.75 -21.11
N ARG A 189 1.85 1.69 -20.70
CA ARG A 189 0.40 1.51 -20.62
C ARG A 189 -0.30 2.78 -21.09
N ALA A 190 -0.90 2.74 -22.29
CA ALA A 190 -1.43 3.92 -22.97
C ALA A 190 -2.45 4.73 -22.16
N ASP A 191 -3.23 4.05 -21.31
CA ASP A 191 -4.28 4.66 -20.49
C ASP A 191 -3.84 4.94 -19.04
N SER A 192 -2.52 4.94 -18.77
CA SER A 192 -1.98 5.23 -17.45
C SER A 192 -2.34 6.65 -17.00
N ASP A 193 -2.85 6.74 -15.78
CA ASP A 193 -3.14 8.01 -15.13
C ASP A 193 -1.88 8.87 -14.95
N LEU A 194 -0.72 8.22 -14.72
CA LEU A 194 0.59 8.86 -14.57
C LEU A 194 1.09 9.61 -15.83
N GLY A 195 0.53 9.36 -17.01
CA GLY A 195 0.85 10.09 -18.24
C GLY A 195 2.34 10.04 -18.62
N ASP A 196 3.00 11.21 -18.66
CA ASP A 196 4.42 11.34 -19.02
C ASP A 196 5.39 11.05 -17.89
N LEU A 197 4.90 10.88 -16.65
CA LEU A 197 5.80 10.74 -15.52
C LEU A 197 6.77 9.57 -15.72
N PRO A 198 8.05 9.77 -15.38
CA PRO A 198 9.11 8.82 -15.68
C PRO A 198 9.06 7.66 -14.70
N VAL A 199 8.39 6.58 -15.09
CA VAL A 199 8.27 5.38 -14.26
C VAL A 199 9.50 4.49 -14.46
N THR A 200 9.93 3.85 -13.38
CA THR A 200 11.06 2.94 -13.36
C THR A 200 10.73 1.67 -14.14
N VAL A 201 11.60 1.29 -15.07
CA VAL A 201 11.47 0.06 -15.87
C VAL A 201 12.57 -0.95 -15.62
N ALA A 202 13.73 -0.50 -15.13
CA ALA A 202 14.81 -1.37 -14.70
C ALA A 202 15.68 -0.64 -13.66
N VAL A 203 16.19 -1.40 -12.70
CA VAL A 203 17.15 -0.95 -11.69
C VAL A 203 18.26 -2.02 -11.64
N ASP A 204 19.40 -1.73 -12.28
CA ASP A 204 20.59 -2.57 -12.20
C ASP A 204 21.26 -2.43 -10.83
N ALA A 205 22.31 -3.22 -10.56
CA ALA A 205 23.01 -3.21 -9.28
C ALA A 205 23.49 -1.80 -8.91
N LEU A 206 23.03 -1.31 -7.76
CA LEU A 206 23.39 0.00 -7.22
C LEU A 206 24.53 -0.13 -6.22
N PRO A 207 25.49 0.80 -6.23
CA PRO A 207 26.51 0.84 -5.18
C PRO A 207 25.87 1.20 -3.84
N ALA A 208 26.47 0.71 -2.74
CA ALA A 208 25.92 0.89 -1.38
C ALA A 208 25.55 2.35 -1.04
N PRO A 209 26.37 3.38 -1.36
CA PRO A 209 26.00 4.77 -1.09
C PRO A 209 24.71 5.22 -1.79
N ALA A 210 24.45 4.77 -3.01
CA ALA A 210 23.24 5.12 -3.75
C ALA A 210 22.00 4.45 -3.14
N ARG A 211 22.13 3.20 -2.68
CA ARG A 211 21.05 2.50 -1.95
C ARG A 211 20.74 3.18 -0.62
N ASP A 212 21.79 3.56 0.11
CA ASP A 212 21.67 4.29 1.39
C ASP A 212 20.95 5.63 1.21
N GLU A 213 21.33 6.40 0.19
CA GLU A 213 20.69 7.67 -0.15
C GLU A 213 19.20 7.50 -0.48
N ALA A 214 18.87 6.56 -1.37
CA ALA A 214 17.49 6.29 -1.76
C ALA A 214 16.63 5.83 -0.57
N LEU A 215 17.14 4.90 0.24
CA LEU A 215 16.44 4.42 1.44
C LEU A 215 16.30 5.54 2.48
N ALA A 216 17.29 6.42 2.64
CA ALA A 216 17.22 7.56 3.54
C ALA A 216 16.12 8.55 3.13
N SER A 217 15.97 8.83 1.83
CA SER A 217 14.89 9.65 1.29
C SER A 217 13.51 9.04 1.57
N GLY A 218 13.34 7.74 1.31
CA GLY A 218 12.11 7.03 1.65
C GLY A 218 11.79 7.04 3.14
N CYS A 219 12.79 6.81 4.00
CA CYS A 219 12.62 6.90 5.45
C CYS A 219 12.24 8.32 5.91
N ALA A 220 12.80 9.37 5.30
CA ALA A 220 12.45 10.74 5.61
C ALA A 220 10.97 11.02 5.27
N ARG A 221 10.50 10.58 4.10
CA ARG A 221 9.09 10.66 3.73
C ARG A 221 8.20 9.89 4.71
N ALA A 222 8.53 8.64 5.02
CA ALA A 222 7.75 7.84 5.96
C ALA A 222 7.63 8.50 7.35
N LYS A 223 8.72 9.09 7.86
CA LYS A 223 8.71 9.87 9.11
C LYS A 223 7.81 11.09 9.03
N GLU A 224 7.84 11.84 7.94
CA GLU A 224 6.92 12.98 7.70
C GLU A 224 5.46 12.52 7.76
N LEU A 225 5.11 11.44 7.06
CA LEU A 225 3.75 10.91 7.04
C LEU A 225 3.29 10.40 8.42
N GLN A 226 4.19 9.76 9.17
CA GLN A 226 3.93 9.32 10.53
C GLN A 226 3.69 10.49 11.48
N GLN A 227 4.50 11.56 11.40
CA GLN A 227 4.32 12.78 12.19
C GLN A 227 2.99 13.48 11.89
N ARG A 228 2.51 13.38 10.64
CA ARG A 228 1.20 13.89 10.22
C ARG A 228 0.03 12.97 10.59
N GLY A 229 0.30 11.82 11.21
CA GLY A 229 -0.72 10.84 11.61
C GLY A 229 -1.34 10.08 10.43
N LEU A 230 -0.71 10.09 9.25
CA LEU A 230 -1.23 9.42 8.05
C LEU A 230 -0.89 7.93 8.03
N ILE A 231 0.21 7.53 8.66
CA ILE A 231 0.67 6.14 8.75
C ILE A 231 1.14 5.80 10.16
N PHE A 232 1.08 4.52 10.51
CA PHE A 232 1.56 4.01 11.79
C PHE A 232 3.03 3.56 11.70
N ALA A 233 3.35 2.76 10.70
CA ALA A 233 4.68 2.19 10.50
C ALA A 233 4.97 1.95 9.01
N THR A 234 6.24 1.76 8.68
CA THR A 234 6.69 1.42 7.32
C THR A 234 7.90 0.50 7.34
N TYR A 235 7.91 -0.46 6.43
CA TYR A 235 9.05 -1.30 6.07
C TYR A 235 9.48 -0.92 4.64
N LEU A 236 10.78 -0.80 4.39
CA LEU A 236 11.35 -0.46 3.08
C LEU A 236 12.48 -1.44 2.72
N ALA A 237 12.52 -1.90 1.48
CA ALA A 237 13.56 -2.75 0.94
C ALA A 237 14.07 -2.28 -0.44
N LEU A 238 15.39 -2.36 -0.62
CA LEU A 238 16.09 -2.05 -1.87
C LEU A 238 17.36 -2.90 -1.99
N GLN A 239 17.41 -3.78 -2.98
CA GLN A 239 18.54 -4.66 -3.34
C GLN A 239 19.20 -5.35 -2.13
N GLY A 240 18.37 -6.00 -1.30
CA GLY A 240 18.81 -6.74 -0.11
C GLY A 240 19.06 -5.89 1.14
N GLU A 241 18.98 -4.55 1.03
CA GLU A 241 18.99 -3.66 2.17
C GLU A 241 17.57 -3.35 2.65
N VAL A 242 17.42 -3.26 3.98
CA VAL A 242 16.13 -3.04 4.63
C VAL A 242 16.23 -1.89 5.62
N ARG A 243 15.18 -1.08 5.70
CA ARG A 243 14.97 -0.07 6.76
C ARG A 243 13.53 -0.15 7.26
N ALA A 244 13.30 0.33 8.48
CA ALA A 244 11.96 0.45 9.04
C ALA A 244 11.79 1.79 9.76
N VAL A 245 10.58 2.35 9.66
CA VAL A 245 10.13 3.50 10.44
C VAL A 245 8.99 3.02 11.34
N LEU A 246 9.26 2.98 12.64
CA LEU A 246 8.34 2.47 13.66
C LEU A 246 7.92 3.59 14.62
N PRO A 247 6.76 3.49 15.30
CA PRO A 247 6.38 4.44 16.34
C PRO A 247 7.43 4.51 17.45
N ALA A 248 7.56 5.68 18.08
CA ALA A 248 8.45 5.87 19.22
C ALA A 248 8.12 4.87 20.34
N GLY A 249 9.15 4.31 20.96
CA GLY A 249 9.00 3.30 22.02
C GLY A 249 8.75 1.87 21.52
N THR A 250 8.66 1.63 20.21
CA THR A 250 8.63 0.27 19.66
C THR A 250 10.04 -0.32 19.77
N LEU A 251 10.23 -1.31 20.65
CA LEU A 251 11.44 -2.11 20.66
C LEU A 251 11.46 -2.96 19.39
N VAL A 252 12.46 -2.74 18.53
CA VAL A 252 12.76 -3.69 17.46
C VAL A 252 13.29 -4.94 18.15
N GLY A 253 12.43 -5.94 18.34
CA GLY A 253 12.90 -7.29 18.60
C GLY A 253 13.80 -7.67 17.44
N GLN A 254 15.10 -7.86 17.71
CA GLN A 254 16.05 -8.40 16.75
C GLN A 254 15.62 -9.82 16.39
N THR A 255 14.70 -9.94 15.45
CA THR A 255 14.49 -11.19 14.72
C THR A 255 14.08 -10.84 13.30
N VAL A 256 14.91 -10.03 12.63
CA VAL A 256 15.14 -10.26 11.20
C VAL A 256 15.92 -11.56 11.15
N CYS A 257 15.20 -12.69 11.09
CA CYS A 257 15.84 -13.93 10.66
C CYS A 257 16.28 -13.70 9.22
N ARG A 258 17.55 -13.30 9.04
CA ARG A 258 18.25 -13.56 7.80
C ARG A 258 18.23 -15.07 7.63
N THR A 259 17.32 -15.59 6.81
CA THR A 259 17.49 -16.94 6.27
C THR A 259 18.75 -16.89 5.42
N ALA A 260 19.85 -17.34 6.02
CA ALA A 260 21.07 -17.63 5.28
C ALA A 260 20.79 -18.79 4.33
N GLY A 261 21.12 -18.61 3.05
CA GLY A 261 21.51 -19.69 2.16
C GLY A 261 20.40 -20.28 1.28
N GLY A 262 20.65 -20.15 -0.03
CA GLY A 262 19.98 -20.81 -1.15
C GLY A 262 20.63 -20.31 -2.43
#